data_AF-A0A1S3UJY0-F1
#
_entry.id   AF-A0A1S3UJY0-F1
#
_cell.length_a   1.000
_cell.length_b   1.000
_cell.length_c   1.000
_cell.angle_alpha   90.00
_cell.angle_beta   90.00
_cell.angle_gamma   90.00
#
_symmetry.space_group_name_H-M   'P 1'
#
loop_
_entity.id
_entity.type
_entity.pdbx_description
1 polymer ?
#
loop_
_entity_poly.entity_id
_entity_poly.type
_entity_poly.pdbx_seq_one_letter_code
_entity_poly.pdbx_strand_id
1 'polypeptide(L)'
;MGLSPFQLVYGKACHLPVEMEHNALWALKFLNFDPHETQSKRRCQMLELEEMRLHAYDSSRSYKEKLKSKWSGPFLIKHVYPNGAVELENPSNDGQQRNWVVNGQRLKHYLGGEVEQFSTVMMLVDP
;
A
#
# COMPACT_ATOMS: atom_id res chain seq x y z
N MET A 1 -16.48 -74.65 -62.44
CA MET A 1 -16.68 -73.19 -62.36
C MET A 1 -17.57 -72.90 -61.15
N GLY A 2 -16.99 -72.73 -59.96
CA GLY A 2 -17.73 -72.46 -58.73
C GLY A 2 -17.02 -71.37 -57.94
N LEU A 3 -17.72 -70.27 -57.65
CA LEU A 3 -17.16 -69.12 -56.93
C LEU A 3 -17.08 -69.43 -55.43
N SER A 4 -15.99 -69.02 -54.80
CA SER A 4 -15.65 -69.25 -53.39
C SER A 4 -16.60 -68.51 -52.43
N PRO A 5 -17.05 -69.13 -51.31
CA PRO A 5 -18.10 -68.57 -50.47
C PRO A 5 -17.51 -67.74 -49.31
N PHE A 6 -16.89 -66.59 -49.60
CA PHE A 6 -16.57 -65.61 -48.55
C PHE A 6 -16.68 -64.19 -49.09
N GLN A 7 -17.82 -63.54 -48.85
CA GLN A 7 -17.89 -62.09 -48.87
C GLN A 7 -18.22 -61.62 -47.45
N LEU A 8 -17.15 -61.38 -46.69
CA LEU A 8 -17.22 -60.66 -45.42
C LEU A 8 -17.37 -59.18 -45.75
N VAL A 9 -18.57 -58.62 -45.58
CA VAL A 9 -18.84 -57.20 -45.80
C VAL A 9 -18.97 -56.52 -44.44
N TYR A 10 -18.02 -55.65 -44.09
CA TYR A 10 -18.16 -54.75 -42.95
C TYR A 10 -18.96 -53.51 -43.43
N GLY A 11 -20.23 -53.44 -43.05
CA GLY A 11 -20.98 -52.19 -43.11
C GLY A 11 -20.40 -51.21 -42.10
N LYS A 12 -19.56 -50.27 -42.54
CA LYS A 12 -19.05 -49.23 -41.65
C LYS A 12 -20.21 -48.30 -41.29
N ALA A 13 -20.55 -48.21 -40.01
CA ALA A 13 -21.17 -47.01 -39.47
C ALA A 13 -20.12 -45.88 -39.50
N CYS A 14 -19.84 -45.34 -40.68
CA CYS A 14 -18.83 -44.30 -40.92
C CYS A 14 -19.26 -42.92 -40.40
N HIS A 15 -20.35 -42.82 -39.65
CA HIS A 15 -20.84 -41.60 -39.03
C HIS A 15 -20.33 -41.40 -37.59
N LEU A 16 -19.97 -42.48 -36.88
CA LEU A 16 -19.56 -42.40 -35.47
C LEU A 16 -18.32 -41.50 -35.24
N PRO A 17 -17.25 -41.56 -36.05
CA PRO A 17 -16.09 -40.69 -35.85
C PRO A 17 -16.43 -39.20 -36.10
N VAL A 18 -17.25 -38.92 -37.11
CA VAL A 18 -17.66 -37.55 -37.48
C VAL A 18 -18.60 -36.95 -36.44
N GLU A 19 -19.52 -37.75 -35.90
CA GLU A 19 -20.40 -37.32 -34.81
C GLU A 19 -19.61 -37.01 -33.53
N MET A 20 -18.59 -37.81 -33.21
CA MET A 20 -17.72 -37.56 -32.06
C MET A 20 -16.90 -36.28 -32.25
N GLU A 21 -16.34 -36.05 -33.43
CA GLU A 21 -15.62 -34.80 -33.75
C GLU A 21 -16.55 -33.59 -33.70
N HIS A 22 -17.76 -33.70 -34.26
CA HIS A 22 -18.77 -32.64 -34.23
C HIS A 22 -19.22 -32.30 -32.80
N ASN A 23 -19.46 -33.32 -31.98
CA ASN A 23 -19.85 -33.15 -30.58
C ASN A 23 -18.71 -32.56 -29.75
N ALA A 24 -17.46 -32.96 -29.99
CA ALA A 24 -16.29 -32.36 -29.36
C ALA A 24 -16.13 -30.88 -29.76
N LEU A 25 -16.38 -30.54 -31.03
CA LEU A 25 -16.31 -29.17 -31.54
C LEU A 25 -17.44 -28.30 -30.96
N TRP A 26 -18.66 -28.84 -30.81
CA TRP A 26 -19.76 -28.15 -30.11
C TRP A 26 -19.52 -28.01 -28.62
N ALA A 27 -18.98 -29.03 -27.96
CA ALA A 27 -18.59 -28.92 -26.56
C ALA A 27 -17.49 -27.86 -26.38
N LEU A 28 -16.51 -27.80 -27.28
CA LEU A 28 -15.50 -26.73 -27.29
C LEU A 28 -16.13 -25.37 -27.57
N LYS A 29 -17.12 -25.28 -28.47
CA LYS A 29 -17.85 -24.04 -28.77
C LYS A 29 -18.78 -23.59 -27.65
N PHE A 30 -19.30 -24.54 -26.87
CA PHE A 30 -20.12 -24.29 -25.69
C PHE A 30 -19.25 -23.92 -24.48
N LEU A 31 -18.07 -24.56 -24.34
CA LEU A 31 -17.05 -24.26 -23.35
C LEU A 31 -16.17 -23.05 -23.73
N ASN A 32 -16.30 -22.54 -24.96
CA ASN A 32 -15.89 -21.19 -25.33
C ASN A 32 -16.79 -20.23 -24.57
N PHE A 33 -16.50 -20.09 -23.27
CA PHE A 33 -16.59 -18.85 -22.52
C PHE A 33 -16.62 -17.70 -23.50
N ASP A 34 -17.68 -16.88 -23.51
CA ASP A 34 -17.74 -15.72 -24.39
C ASP A 34 -16.40 -14.99 -24.22
N PRO A 35 -15.54 -15.02 -25.26
CA PRO A 35 -14.17 -14.58 -25.08
C PRO A 35 -14.15 -13.08 -24.77
N HIS A 36 -15.17 -12.35 -25.23
CA HIS A 36 -15.37 -10.94 -24.97
C HIS A 36 -15.89 -10.71 -23.54
N GLU A 37 -16.86 -11.49 -23.06
CA GLU A 37 -17.35 -11.39 -21.68
C GLU A 37 -16.25 -11.79 -20.67
N THR A 38 -15.49 -12.83 -20.97
CA THR A 38 -14.38 -13.34 -20.13
C THR A 38 -13.21 -12.36 -20.09
N GLN A 39 -12.85 -11.79 -21.24
CA GLN A 39 -11.83 -10.76 -21.33
C GLN A 39 -12.26 -9.50 -20.59
N SER A 40 -13.50 -9.06 -20.76
CA SER A 40 -14.07 -7.92 -20.06
C SER A 40 -14.08 -8.15 -18.54
N LYS A 41 -14.55 -9.32 -18.08
CA LYS A 41 -14.57 -9.68 -16.67
C LYS A 41 -13.18 -9.73 -16.04
N ARG A 42 -12.20 -10.33 -16.73
CA ARG A 42 -10.80 -10.34 -16.28
C ARG A 42 -10.21 -8.93 -16.24
N ARG A 43 -10.54 -8.08 -17.22
CA ARG A 43 -10.12 -6.68 -17.26
C ARG A 43 -10.71 -5.89 -16.09
N CYS A 44 -12.00 -6.03 -15.83
CA CYS A 44 -12.66 -5.39 -14.69
C CYS A 44 -12.04 -5.82 -13.36
N GLN A 45 -11.83 -7.13 -13.15
CA GLN A 45 -11.17 -7.66 -11.96
C GLN A 45 -9.76 -7.09 -11.78
N MET A 46 -8.99 -6.98 -12.86
CA MET A 46 -7.65 -6.41 -12.83
C MET A 46 -7.66 -4.93 -12.46
N LEU A 47 -8.59 -4.15 -13.03
CA LEU A 47 -8.76 -2.73 -12.72
C LEU A 47 -9.17 -2.51 -11.26
N GLU A 48 -10.06 -3.35 -10.73
CA GLU A 48 -10.49 -3.29 -9.34
C GLU A 48 -9.31 -3.54 -8.38
N LEU A 49 -8.47 -4.54 -8.67
CA LEU A 49 -7.24 -4.81 -7.89
C LEU A 49 -6.24 -3.64 -7.98
N GLU A 50 -6.14 -2.99 -9.13
CA GLU A 50 -5.29 -1.83 -9.33
C GLU A 50 -5.77 -0.62 -8.51
N GLU A 51 -7.08 -0.41 -8.46
CA GLU A 51 -7.71 0.63 -7.63
C GLU A 51 -7.47 0.35 -6.14
N MET A 52 -7.72 -0.88 -5.68
CA MET A 52 -7.45 -1.27 -4.29
C MET A 52 -5.99 -1.05 -3.92
N ARG A 53 -5.06 -1.41 -4.81
CA ARG A 53 -3.62 -1.20 -4.61
C ARG A 53 -3.30 0.28 -4.50
N LEU A 54 -3.81 1.11 -5.40
CA LEU A 54 -3.57 2.55 -5.38
C LEU A 54 -4.11 3.19 -4.09
N HIS A 55 -5.33 2.82 -3.70
CA HIS A 55 -5.95 3.29 -2.45
C HIS A 55 -5.12 2.89 -1.21
N ALA A 56 -4.58 1.68 -1.16
CA ALA A 56 -3.70 1.24 -0.09
C ALA A 56 -2.38 2.06 -0.03
N TYR A 57 -1.80 2.39 -1.19
CA TYR A 57 -0.61 3.24 -1.25
C TYR A 57 -0.90 4.67 -0.79
N ASP A 58 -1.98 5.29 -1.26
CA ASP A 58 -2.36 6.66 -0.88
C ASP A 58 -2.69 6.76 0.60
N SER A 59 -3.43 5.80 1.15
CA SER A 59 -3.72 5.74 2.58
C SER A 59 -2.46 5.55 3.44
N SER A 60 -1.52 4.68 3.03
CA SER A 60 -0.23 4.50 3.68
C SER A 60 0.61 5.78 3.66
N ARG A 61 0.65 6.46 2.51
CA ARG A 61 1.33 7.75 2.36
C ARG A 61 0.72 8.80 3.28
N SER A 62 -0.61 8.94 3.28
CA SER A 62 -1.31 9.89 4.15
C SER A 62 -1.07 9.61 5.62
N TYR A 63 -1.06 8.34 6.04
CA TYR A 63 -0.76 7.95 7.41
C TYR A 63 0.65 8.40 7.83
N LYS A 64 1.66 8.15 6.99
CA LYS A 64 3.04 8.61 7.23
C LYS A 64 3.13 10.13 7.29
N GLU A 65 2.42 10.85 6.42
CA GLU A 65 2.39 12.32 6.43
C GLU A 65 1.70 12.87 7.68
N LYS A 66 0.60 12.26 8.14
CA LYS A 66 -0.09 12.63 9.40
C LYS A 66 0.76 12.33 10.64
N LEU A 67 1.58 11.28 10.59
CA LEU A 67 2.53 10.93 11.65
C LEU A 67 3.79 11.78 11.65
N LYS A 68 4.05 12.58 10.60
CA LYS A 68 5.03 13.67 10.73
C LYS A 68 4.42 14.68 11.69
N SER A 69 4.77 14.53 12.96
CA SER A 69 4.46 15.44 14.04
C SER A 69 4.64 16.87 13.54
N LYS A 70 3.54 17.60 13.46
CA LYS A 70 3.53 19.04 13.20
C LYS A 70 4.15 19.70 14.43
N TRP A 71 5.47 19.66 14.53
CA TRP A 71 6.20 20.38 15.56
C TRP A 71 5.84 21.85 15.39
N SER A 72 5.32 22.45 16.46
CA SER A 72 5.26 23.92 16.53
C SER A 72 6.71 24.45 16.49
N GLY A 73 6.90 25.66 15.96
CA GLY A 73 8.20 26.22 15.56
C GLY A 73 9.30 26.22 16.65
N PRO A 74 10.47 26.79 16.36
CA PRO A 74 11.57 26.81 17.33
C PRO A 74 11.17 27.58 18.60
N PHE A 75 11.48 27.00 19.75
CA PHE A 75 11.28 27.61 21.07
C PHE A 75 12.61 27.66 21.80
N LEU A 76 12.77 28.63 22.70
CA LEU A 76 13.92 28.72 23.59
C LEU A 76 13.66 27.94 24.86
N ILE A 77 14.67 27.22 25.35
CA ILE A 77 14.61 26.51 26.64
C ILE A 77 15.07 27.49 27.72
N LYS A 78 14.19 27.78 28.67
CA LYS A 78 14.50 28.68 29.79
C LYS A 78 15.03 27.93 31.01
N HIS A 79 14.38 26.82 31.37
CA HIS A 79 14.76 26.01 32.52
C HIS A 79 14.43 24.54 32.31
N VAL A 80 15.30 23.64 32.77
CA VAL A 80 15.09 22.19 32.77
C VAL A 80 15.03 21.71 34.21
N TYR A 81 13.92 21.10 34.59
CA TYR A 81 13.72 20.55 35.92
C TYR A 81 14.30 19.12 36.01
N PRO A 82 14.78 18.69 37.19
CA PRO A 82 15.33 17.34 37.38
C PRO A 82 14.30 16.21 37.13
N ASN A 83 13.00 16.53 37.19
CA ASN A 83 11.91 15.60 36.87
C ASN A 83 11.65 15.45 35.35
N GLY A 84 12.44 16.11 34.49
CA GLY A 84 12.30 16.05 33.03
C GLY A 84 11.27 17.02 32.44
N ALA A 85 10.64 17.88 33.25
CA ALA A 85 9.84 18.99 32.75
C ALA A 85 10.75 20.11 32.21
N VAL A 86 10.30 20.80 31.16
CA VAL A 86 11.06 21.88 30.50
C VAL A 86 10.17 23.10 30.36
N GLU A 87 10.65 24.26 30.83
CA GLU A 87 10.01 25.56 30.62
C GLU A 87 10.50 26.15 29.28
N LEU A 88 9.55 26.42 28.39
CA LEU A 88 9.81 27.01 27.08
C LEU A 88 9.44 28.49 27.05
N GLU A 89 10.15 29.25 26.22
CA GLU A 89 9.88 30.65 25.91
C GLU A 89 9.77 30.84 24.39
N ASN A 90 8.83 31.68 23.97
CA ASN A 90 8.64 32.02 22.56
C ASN A 90 9.60 33.17 22.16
N PRO A 91 10.49 32.98 21.16
CA PRO A 91 11.41 34.03 20.72
C PRO A 91 10.73 35.17 19.93
N SER A 92 9.47 35.02 19.51
CA SER A 92 8.77 36.08 18.78
C SER A 92 8.48 37.28 19.70
N ASN A 93 8.98 38.45 19.32
CA ASN A 93 8.87 39.76 19.98
C ASN A 93 7.43 40.34 20.06
N ASP A 94 6.39 39.51 20.05
CA ASP A 94 5.00 39.96 20.09
C ASP A 94 4.54 40.24 21.53
N GLY A 95 5.32 41.04 22.29
CA GLY A 95 4.97 41.66 23.58
C GLY A 95 4.57 40.74 24.75
N GLN A 96 4.35 39.45 24.52
CA GLN A 96 3.90 38.46 25.47
C GLN A 96 4.96 37.36 25.52
N GLN A 97 5.94 37.55 26.40
CA GLN A 97 6.74 36.45 26.94
C GLN A 97 5.80 35.48 27.64
N ARG A 98 5.24 34.54 26.88
CA ARG A 98 4.48 33.42 27.42
C ARG A 98 5.46 32.28 27.63
N ASN A 99 5.66 31.93 28.89
CA ASN A 99 6.36 30.72 29.25
C ASN A 99 5.35 29.65 29.58
N TRP A 100 5.64 28.41 29.21
CA TRP A 100 4.84 27.27 29.61
C TRP A 100 5.72 26.05 29.80
N VAL A 101 5.27 25.15 30.66
CA VAL A 101 6.00 23.92 31.00
C VAL A 101 5.47 22.76 30.16
N VAL A 102 6.38 22.01 29.55
CA VAL A 102 6.08 20.79 28.78
C VAL A 102 6.90 19.62 29.29
N ASN A 103 6.45 18.40 29.00
CA ASN A 103 7.27 17.21 29.22
C ASN A 103 8.42 17.21 28.20
N GLY A 104 9.67 17.06 28.66
CA GLY A 104 10.86 17.02 27.82
C GLY A 104 10.84 15.91 26.76
N GLN A 105 10.11 14.81 26.97
CA GLN A 105 9.89 13.76 25.96
C GLN A 105 9.11 14.24 24.72
N ARG A 106 8.41 15.37 24.84
CA ARG A 106 7.66 16.01 23.75
C ARG A 106 8.46 17.12 23.07
N LEU A 107 9.79 17.13 23.22
CA LEU A 107 10.70 18.06 22.58
C LEU A 107 11.71 17.34 21.69
N LYS A 108 12.17 18.02 20.64
CA LYS A 108 13.20 17.55 19.73
C LYS A 108 14.16 18.70 19.43
N HIS A 109 15.47 18.40 19.37
CA HIS A 109 16.46 19.39 18.97
C HIS A 109 16.14 19.97 17.59
N TYR A 110 16.16 21.30 17.50
CA TYR A 110 16.02 22.02 16.24
C TYR A 110 17.37 22.04 15.52
N LEU A 111 17.40 21.63 14.24
CA LEU A 111 18.63 21.41 13.46
C LEU A 111 18.86 22.46 12.35
N GLY A 112 18.12 23.57 12.31
CA GLY A 112 18.22 24.58 11.24
C GLY A 112 18.28 26.01 11.76
N GLY A 113 18.89 26.92 10.99
CA GLY A 113 18.94 28.36 11.30
C GLY A 113 20.05 28.81 12.24
N GLU A 114 20.38 30.11 12.19
CA GLU A 114 21.28 30.80 13.11
C GLU A 114 20.46 31.14 14.37
N VAL A 115 20.67 30.40 15.46
CA VAL A 115 20.03 30.65 16.76
C VAL A 115 21.16 30.85 17.76
N GLU A 116 21.14 31.95 18.50
CA GLU A 116 22.11 32.20 19.57
C GLU A 116 22.02 31.07 20.60
N GLN A 117 22.97 30.13 20.56
CA GLN A 117 23.02 29.01 21.47
C GLN A 117 23.54 29.50 22.82
N PHE A 118 22.63 29.79 23.75
CA PHE A 118 22.99 29.91 25.16
C PHE A 118 23.22 28.51 25.73
N SER A 119 24.43 27.99 25.53
CA SER A 119 24.87 26.73 26.12
C SER A 119 24.93 26.86 27.64
N THR A 120 23.97 26.27 28.36
CA THR A 120 24.06 26.10 29.81
C THR A 120 25.08 25.00 30.11
N VAL A 121 26.29 25.39 30.48
CA VAL A 121 27.32 24.49 30.99
C VAL A 121 26.90 24.06 32.39
N MET A 122 26.35 22.85 32.52
CA MET A 122 26.22 22.21 33.84
C MET A 122 27.61 21.71 34.24
N MET A 123 28.26 22.40 35.19
CA MET A 123 29.46 21.87 35.81
C MET A 123 29.05 20.66 36.64
N LEU A 124 29.44 19.47 36.18
CA LEU A 124 29.31 18.23 36.93
C LEU A 124 30.33 18.31 38.06
N VAL A 125 29.88 18.74 39.24
CA VAL A 125 30.69 18.68 40.45
C VAL A 125 30.51 17.30 41.02
N ASP A 126 31.54 16.47 40.89
CA ASP A 126 31.58 15.15 41.52
C ASP A 126 31.62 15.31 43.06
N PRO A 127 30.92 14.43 43.81
CA PRO A 127 30.76 14.53 45.27
C PRO A 127 32.04 14.27 46.07
#